data_AF-A0A2W5XG69-F1
#
_entry.id   AF-A0A2W5XG69-F1
#
_cell.length_a   1.000
_cell.length_b   1.000
_cell.length_c   1.000
_cell.angle_alpha   90.00
_cell.angle_beta   90.00
_cell.angle_gamma   90.00
#
_symmetry.space_group_name_H-M   'P 1'
#
loop_
_entity.id
_entity.type
_entity.pdbx_description
1 polymer ?
#
loop_
_entity_poly.entity_id
_entity_poly.type
_entity_poly.pdbx_seq_one_letter_code
_entity_poly.pdbx_strand_id
1 'polypeptide(L)'
;MSSQATPPVSPANAVDDLAANPRTRAGRERLAWTAAVAGVGLLIFLMMAVGALGGLRPELRPLNVSQVASGNIGPADRYGARELRVLGWYAELKGGCVGDSGGSDPTVAWLQRQCPLRVLLAQSPRTTAPQRELELTGLRLAAPNGKPFPPRSEPTGLNLQLQQLVFVGHFDDAAASRCVPERVTQCRNTFVVTTYTGLVR
;
A
#
# COMPACT_ATOMS: atom_id res chain seq x y z
N MET A 1 72.25 -44.80 79.03
CA MET A 1 71.87 -45.79 78.01
C MET A 1 70.36 -45.72 77.82
N SER A 2 69.90 -45.14 76.71
CA SER A 2 68.58 -45.40 76.12
C SER A 2 68.62 -44.89 74.68
N SER A 3 68.44 -45.84 73.78
CA SER A 3 68.51 -45.74 72.34
C SER A 3 67.17 -45.27 71.78
N GLN A 4 67.16 -44.34 70.83
CA GLN A 4 65.99 -44.10 69.97
C GLN A 4 66.43 -44.26 68.52
N ALA A 5 65.91 -45.32 67.90
CA ALA A 5 66.06 -45.64 66.49
C ALA A 5 64.92 -44.99 65.69
N THR A 6 65.27 -44.31 64.60
CA THR A 6 64.34 -43.70 63.65
C THR A 6 63.83 -44.75 62.66
N PRO A 7 62.52 -44.86 62.38
CA PRO A 7 62.01 -45.76 61.34
C PRO A 7 62.12 -45.14 59.93
N PRO A 8 62.23 -45.97 58.87
CA PRO A 8 62.26 -45.51 57.48
C PRO A 8 60.85 -45.22 56.93
N VAL A 9 60.72 -44.13 56.17
CA VAL A 9 59.50 -43.76 55.43
C VAL A 9 59.50 -44.49 54.07
N SER A 10 58.42 -45.22 53.81
CA SER A 10 58.17 -46.01 52.61
C SER A 10 57.60 -45.14 51.47
N PRO A 11 58.12 -45.20 50.23
CA PRO A 11 57.52 -44.53 49.09
C PRO A 11 56.58 -45.49 48.34
N ALA A 12 55.33 -45.55 48.78
CA ALA A 12 54.26 -46.19 48.02
C ALA A 12 53.05 -45.27 48.01
N ASN A 13 52.43 -45.13 46.83
CA ASN A 13 51.22 -44.35 46.52
C ASN A 13 51.47 -42.94 45.95
N ALA A 14 51.93 -42.89 44.70
CA ALA A 14 51.74 -41.76 43.81
C ALA A 14 51.22 -42.25 42.46
N VAL A 15 50.15 -43.04 42.48
CA VAL A 15 49.39 -43.43 41.29
C VAL A 15 47.93 -43.36 41.67
N ASP A 16 47.32 -42.20 41.48
CA ASP A 16 45.88 -41.97 41.22
C ASP A 16 45.55 -40.50 41.50
N ASP A 17 45.80 -39.64 40.51
CA ASP A 17 45.17 -38.32 40.46
C ASP A 17 45.12 -37.81 39.00
N LEU A 18 44.50 -38.59 38.12
CA LEU A 18 43.91 -38.08 36.88
C LEU A 18 42.44 -37.71 37.13
N ALA A 19 42.22 -36.87 38.15
CA ALA A 19 40.95 -36.19 38.36
C ALA A 19 40.71 -35.24 37.18
N ALA A 20 39.68 -35.54 36.39
CA ALA A 20 39.19 -34.73 35.29
C ALA A 20 39.07 -33.25 35.70
N ASN A 21 39.88 -32.40 35.09
CA ASN A 21 40.01 -30.98 35.41
C ASN A 21 38.66 -30.26 35.21
N PRO A 22 37.94 -29.82 36.26
CA PRO A 22 36.59 -29.25 36.13
C PRO A 22 36.57 -27.90 35.40
N ARG A 23 37.74 -27.25 35.24
CA ARG A 23 37.88 -25.97 34.54
C ARG A 23 37.64 -26.06 33.03
N THR A 24 37.87 -27.22 32.40
CA THR A 24 37.63 -27.39 30.95
C THR A 24 36.16 -27.66 30.61
N ARG A 25 35.34 -28.08 31.59
CA ARG A 25 33.92 -28.38 31.38
C ARG A 25 33.06 -27.11 31.38
N ALA A 26 33.31 -26.20 32.33
CA ALA A 26 32.61 -24.91 32.43
C ALA A 26 32.87 -23.97 31.23
N GLY A 27 34.06 -24.05 30.61
CA GLY A 27 34.39 -23.26 29.42
C GLY A 27 33.59 -23.67 28.18
N ARG A 28 33.36 -24.98 27.98
CA ARG A 28 32.60 -25.50 26.83
C ARG A 28 31.13 -25.15 26.90
N GLU A 29 30.54 -25.19 28.09
CA GLU A 29 29.13 -24.83 28.29
C GLU A 29 28.88 -23.35 28.01
N ARG A 30 29.76 -22.46 28.49
CA ARG A 30 29.68 -21.02 28.17
C ARG A 30 29.82 -20.75 26.68
N LEU A 31 30.74 -21.43 25.99
CA LEU A 31 30.89 -21.32 24.53
C LEU A 31 29.64 -21.77 23.78
N ALA A 32 28.99 -22.87 24.20
CA ALA A 32 27.75 -23.35 23.61
C ALA A 32 26.61 -22.33 23.78
N TRP A 33 26.45 -21.76 24.97
CA TRP A 33 25.45 -20.70 25.21
C TRP A 33 25.70 -19.45 24.37
N THR A 34 26.96 -19.03 24.26
CA THR A 34 27.32 -17.84 23.48
C THR A 34 27.04 -18.07 21.98
N ALA A 35 27.37 -19.26 21.46
CA ALA A 35 27.08 -19.64 20.08
C ALA A 35 25.57 -19.72 19.80
N ALA A 36 24.77 -20.24 20.75
CA ALA A 36 23.32 -20.29 20.63
C ALA A 36 22.70 -18.88 20.54
N VAL A 37 23.11 -17.96 21.42
CA VAL A 37 22.62 -16.57 21.42
C VAL A 37 23.02 -15.85 20.13
N ALA A 38 24.28 -16.00 19.70
CA ALA A 38 24.75 -15.43 18.44
C ALA A 38 23.97 -15.97 17.23
N GLY A 39 23.68 -17.28 17.21
CA GLY A 39 22.88 -17.92 16.15
C GLY A 39 21.44 -17.38 16.08
N VAL A 40 20.79 -17.21 17.24
CA VAL A 40 19.43 -16.63 17.30
C VAL A 40 19.45 -15.16 16.84
N GLY A 41 20.43 -14.38 17.31
CA GLY A 41 20.60 -12.98 16.89
C GLY A 41 20.80 -12.85 15.38
N LEU A 42 21.65 -13.70 14.80
CA LEU A 42 21.89 -13.74 13.36
C LEU A 42 20.62 -14.11 12.58
N LEU A 43 19.85 -15.11 13.05
CA LEU A 43 18.61 -15.53 12.41
C LEU A 43 17.56 -14.40 12.40
N ILE A 44 17.38 -13.72 13.54
CA ILE A 44 16.46 -12.58 13.66
C ILE A 44 16.90 -11.45 12.72
N PHE A 45 18.20 -11.12 12.72
CA PHE A 45 18.75 -10.11 11.81
C PHE A 45 18.51 -10.47 10.35
N LEU A 46 18.69 -11.74 9.96
CA LEU A 46 18.49 -12.20 8.59
C LEU A 46 17.00 -12.15 8.20
N MET A 47 16.08 -12.51 9.10
CA MET A 47 14.64 -12.34 8.86
C MET A 47 14.25 -10.87 8.69
N MET A 48 14.81 -9.97 9.51
CA MET A 48 14.57 -8.53 9.37
C MET A 48 15.17 -7.96 8.08
N ALA A 49 16.38 -8.38 7.71
CA ALA A 49 17.03 -7.95 6.48
C ALA A 49 16.24 -8.40 5.23
N VAL A 50 15.74 -9.64 5.22
CA VAL A 50 14.88 -10.15 4.14
C VAL A 50 13.53 -9.42 4.11
N GLY A 51 12.94 -9.14 5.29
CA GLY A 51 11.72 -8.34 5.39
C GLY A 51 11.90 -6.89 4.92
N ALA A 52 13.05 -6.28 5.17
CA ALA A 52 13.40 -4.92 4.73
C ALA A 52 13.76 -4.83 3.24
N LEU A 53 14.25 -5.93 2.65
CA LEU A 53 14.44 -6.09 1.21
C LEU A 53 13.15 -6.41 0.46
N GLY A 54 12.04 -6.64 1.17
CA GLY A 54 10.69 -6.63 0.62
C GLY A 54 10.37 -5.24 0.09
N GLY A 55 10.84 -4.95 -1.13
CA GLY A 55 10.65 -3.67 -1.79
C GLY A 55 9.22 -3.18 -1.65
N LEU A 56 9.08 -1.87 -1.40
CA LEU A 56 7.80 -1.16 -1.40
C LEU A 56 6.90 -1.78 -2.45
N ARG A 57 5.86 -2.52 -2.03
CA ARG A 57 4.97 -3.23 -2.97
C ARG A 57 4.59 -2.22 -4.04
N PRO A 58 4.89 -2.45 -5.34
CA PRO A 58 4.59 -1.47 -6.38
C PRO A 58 3.09 -1.12 -6.42
N GLU A 59 2.25 -2.00 -5.89
CA GLU A 59 0.82 -1.81 -5.61
C GLU A 59 0.49 -0.63 -4.66
N LEU A 60 1.46 -0.15 -3.87
CA LEU A 60 1.30 0.98 -2.97
C LEU A 60 1.70 2.32 -3.61
N ARG A 61 2.40 2.31 -4.75
CA ARG A 61 2.76 3.56 -5.43
C ARG A 61 1.56 4.08 -6.22
N PRO A 62 1.06 5.30 -5.91
CA PRO A 62 -0.05 5.85 -6.65
C PRO A 62 0.39 6.20 -8.08
N LEU A 63 -0.46 5.84 -9.05
CA LEU A 63 -0.32 6.21 -10.44
C LEU A 63 -0.81 7.64 -10.63
N ASN A 64 -0.08 8.46 -11.37
CA ASN A 64 -0.57 9.78 -11.76
C ASN A 64 -1.67 9.64 -12.83
N VAL A 65 -2.61 10.57 -12.88
CA VAL A 65 -3.65 10.61 -13.93
C VAL A 65 -3.05 10.54 -15.33
N SER A 66 -1.91 11.20 -15.58
CA SER A 66 -1.22 11.14 -16.88
C SER A 66 -0.76 9.73 -17.25
N GLN A 67 -0.34 8.91 -16.29
CA GLN A 67 0.03 7.51 -16.51
C GLN A 67 -1.20 6.66 -16.79
N VAL A 68 -2.28 6.88 -16.04
CA VAL A 68 -3.57 6.21 -16.26
C VAL A 68 -4.14 6.57 -17.63
N ALA A 69 -4.00 7.82 -18.09
CA ALA A 69 -4.47 8.27 -19.39
C ALA A 69 -3.51 7.93 -20.55
N SER A 70 -2.25 7.62 -20.27
CA SER A 70 -1.25 7.35 -21.32
C SER A 70 -1.52 6.05 -22.10
N GLY A 71 -1.44 6.07 -23.42
CA GLY A 71 -1.51 4.87 -24.26
C GLY A 71 -2.71 4.82 -25.20
N ASN A 72 -2.68 3.88 -26.15
CA ASN A 72 -3.67 3.77 -27.23
C ASN A 72 -4.92 2.96 -26.83
N ILE A 73 -4.91 2.36 -25.62
CA ILE A 73 -6.00 1.53 -25.10
C ILE A 73 -6.53 2.10 -23.78
N GLY A 74 -7.84 1.96 -23.57
CA GLY A 74 -8.55 2.53 -22.43
C GLY A 74 -8.05 2.00 -21.08
N PRO A 75 -8.22 2.75 -19.98
CA PRO A 75 -7.88 2.28 -18.64
C PRO A 75 -8.55 0.94 -18.27
N ALA A 76 -9.78 0.71 -18.73
CA ALA A 76 -10.49 -0.56 -18.49
C ALA A 76 -9.72 -1.77 -19.05
N ASP A 77 -9.26 -1.69 -20.30
CA ASP A 77 -8.57 -2.81 -20.94
C ASP A 77 -7.15 -2.99 -20.39
N ARG A 78 -6.51 -1.91 -19.91
CA ARG A 78 -5.17 -1.99 -19.30
C ARG A 78 -5.17 -2.49 -17.89
N TYR A 79 -6.13 -2.04 -17.08
CA TYR A 79 -6.12 -2.25 -15.64
C TYR A 79 -7.18 -3.25 -15.19
N GLY A 80 -8.30 -3.37 -15.91
CA GLY A 80 -9.44 -4.19 -15.53
C GLY A 80 -10.01 -3.81 -14.17
N ALA A 81 -10.59 -4.79 -13.49
CA ALA A 81 -11.15 -4.66 -12.14
C ALA A 81 -10.11 -4.63 -11.01
N ARG A 82 -8.82 -4.46 -11.31
CA ARG A 82 -7.79 -4.41 -10.25
C ARG A 82 -7.94 -3.12 -9.44
N GLU A 83 -7.72 -3.19 -8.14
CA GLU A 83 -7.64 -2.00 -7.31
C GLU A 83 -6.37 -1.20 -7.65
N LEU A 84 -6.53 0.10 -7.79
CA LEU A 84 -5.48 1.07 -8.08
C LEU A 84 -5.55 2.23 -7.09
N ARG A 85 -4.41 2.89 -6.95
CA ARG A 85 -4.27 4.18 -6.28
C ARG A 85 -3.96 5.21 -7.35
N VAL A 86 -4.83 6.20 -7.54
CA VAL A 86 -4.65 7.25 -8.55
C VAL A 86 -4.49 8.60 -7.88
N LEU A 87 -3.36 9.25 -8.15
CA LEU A 87 -3.00 10.57 -7.68
C LEU A 87 -3.39 11.63 -8.73
N GLY A 88 -4.16 12.64 -8.32
CA GLY A 88 -4.53 13.75 -9.19
C GLY A 88 -5.18 14.91 -8.45
N TRP A 89 -5.48 15.97 -9.19
CA TRP A 89 -6.20 17.15 -8.71
C TRP A 89 -7.71 16.91 -8.85
N TYR A 90 -8.44 17.00 -7.74
CA TYR A 90 -9.89 16.73 -7.74
C TYR A 90 -10.71 17.93 -8.21
N ALA A 91 -11.67 17.70 -9.10
CA ALA A 91 -12.63 18.71 -9.52
C ALA A 91 -14.06 18.14 -9.54
N GLU A 92 -15.03 18.93 -9.09
CA GLU A 92 -16.47 18.61 -9.15
C GLU A 92 -17.24 19.79 -9.75
N LEU A 93 -17.95 19.55 -10.86
CA LEU A 93 -18.92 20.49 -11.42
C LEU A 93 -20.31 20.14 -10.87
N LYS A 94 -20.83 20.97 -9.96
CA LYS A 94 -22.22 20.85 -9.48
C LYS A 94 -23.16 21.93 -10.03
N GLY A 95 -22.66 23.07 -10.48
CA GLY A 95 -23.48 24.11 -11.10
C GLY A 95 -23.24 24.14 -12.60
N GLY A 96 -24.29 23.97 -13.41
CA GLY A 96 -24.21 24.16 -14.86
C GLY A 96 -23.64 22.99 -15.67
N CYS A 97 -23.46 21.80 -15.09
CA CYS A 97 -23.25 20.63 -15.92
C CYS A 97 -24.56 20.29 -16.65
N VAL A 98 -24.44 19.94 -17.93
CA VAL A 98 -25.56 19.53 -18.77
C VAL A 98 -25.44 18.03 -18.99
N GLY A 99 -26.46 17.28 -18.58
CA GLY A 99 -26.50 15.83 -18.72
C GLY A 99 -27.58 15.15 -17.89
N ASP A 100 -27.79 13.85 -18.12
CA ASP A 100 -28.81 13.08 -17.40
C ASP A 100 -28.35 12.60 -16.00
N SER A 101 -29.34 12.23 -15.19
CA SER A 101 -29.19 11.74 -13.83
C SER A 101 -28.93 10.23 -13.72
N GLY A 102 -28.69 9.52 -14.83
CA GLY A 102 -28.23 8.13 -14.83
C GLY A 102 -29.10 7.09 -15.53
N GLY A 103 -29.64 7.37 -16.72
CA GLY A 103 -30.45 6.39 -17.48
C GLY A 103 -31.68 5.84 -16.74
N SER A 104 -32.30 4.79 -17.28
CA SER A 104 -33.55 4.22 -16.72
C SER A 104 -33.32 3.20 -15.60
N ASP A 105 -32.16 2.55 -15.53
CA ASP A 105 -31.83 1.57 -14.50
C ASP A 105 -31.21 2.25 -13.27
N PRO A 106 -31.92 2.33 -12.12
CA PRO A 106 -31.42 2.99 -10.93
C PRO A 106 -30.22 2.28 -10.29
N THR A 107 -30.01 0.99 -10.58
CA THR A 107 -28.93 0.19 -9.98
C THR A 107 -27.54 0.54 -10.55
N VAL A 108 -27.49 1.05 -11.78
CA VAL A 108 -26.27 1.51 -12.48
C VAL A 108 -26.28 3.02 -12.73
N ALA A 109 -27.35 3.72 -12.35
CA ALA A 109 -27.48 5.16 -12.55
C ALA A 109 -26.28 5.96 -12.03
N TRP A 110 -25.70 5.56 -10.90
CA TRP A 110 -24.53 6.19 -10.31
C TRP A 110 -23.27 6.16 -11.21
N LEU A 111 -23.15 5.17 -12.11
CA LEU A 111 -21.99 4.97 -12.99
C LEU A 111 -22.16 5.70 -14.34
N GLN A 112 -23.39 5.73 -14.88
CA GLN A 112 -23.67 6.36 -16.17
C GLN A 112 -24.08 7.83 -16.09
N ARG A 113 -24.44 8.34 -14.90
CA ARG A 113 -24.85 9.73 -14.64
C ARG A 113 -23.79 10.75 -15.04
N GLN A 114 -24.17 11.73 -15.86
CA GLN A 114 -23.27 12.78 -16.31
C GLN A 114 -23.15 13.93 -15.29
N CYS A 115 -24.16 14.11 -14.43
CA CYS A 115 -24.24 15.21 -13.47
C CYS A 115 -24.49 14.73 -12.03
N PRO A 116 -23.64 15.09 -11.03
CA PRO A 116 -22.49 15.98 -11.13
C PRO A 116 -21.29 15.31 -11.83
N LEU A 117 -20.54 16.08 -12.61
CA LEU A 117 -19.29 15.59 -13.19
C LEU A 117 -18.17 15.70 -12.15
N ARG A 118 -17.51 14.57 -11.88
CA ARG A 118 -16.34 14.48 -11.01
C ARG A 118 -15.18 13.93 -11.79
N VAL A 119 -14.03 14.59 -11.70
CA VAL A 119 -12.83 14.18 -12.42
C VAL A 119 -11.58 14.32 -11.57
N LEU A 120 -10.58 13.49 -11.87
CA LEU A 120 -9.19 13.70 -11.47
C LEU A 120 -8.39 14.27 -12.65
N LEU A 121 -7.69 15.36 -12.43
CA LEU A 121 -6.85 16.02 -13.42
C LEU A 121 -5.37 15.74 -13.15
N ALA A 122 -4.57 15.64 -14.22
CA ALA A 122 -3.13 15.47 -14.11
C ALA A 122 -2.43 16.74 -13.57
N GLN A 123 -3.02 17.90 -13.79
CA GLN A 123 -2.49 19.20 -13.38
C GLN A 123 -3.59 20.06 -12.78
N SER A 124 -3.19 20.95 -11.87
CA SER A 124 -4.07 21.95 -11.28
C SER A 124 -4.58 22.91 -12.37
N PRO A 125 -5.90 22.99 -12.63
CA PRO A 125 -6.43 23.96 -13.56
C PRO A 125 -6.30 25.38 -12.97
N ARG A 126 -5.74 26.30 -13.77
CA ARG A 126 -5.47 27.69 -13.34
C ARG A 126 -6.72 28.57 -13.31
N THR A 127 -7.76 28.15 -14.02
CA THR A 127 -9.05 28.82 -14.17
C THR A 127 -10.17 27.80 -14.05
N THR A 128 -11.42 28.24 -13.93
CA THR A 128 -12.57 27.34 -14.07
C THR A 128 -12.58 26.74 -15.48
N ALA A 129 -12.39 25.42 -15.56
CA ALA A 129 -12.48 24.69 -16.83
C ALA A 129 -13.96 24.38 -17.16
N PRO A 130 -14.40 24.54 -18.43
CA PRO A 130 -15.72 24.11 -18.87
C PRO A 130 -15.85 22.58 -18.83
N GLN A 131 -17.09 22.07 -18.78
CA GLN A 131 -17.39 20.63 -18.74
C GLN A 131 -16.64 19.84 -19.81
N ARG A 132 -16.67 20.30 -21.07
CA ARG A 132 -16.02 19.61 -22.19
C ARG A 132 -14.51 19.46 -21.98
N GLU A 133 -13.85 20.44 -21.38
CA GLU A 133 -12.41 20.36 -21.11
C GLU A 133 -12.13 19.32 -20.01
N LEU A 134 -12.95 19.30 -18.96
CA LEU A 134 -12.83 18.30 -17.89
C LEU A 134 -13.09 16.88 -18.39
N GLU A 135 -14.03 16.68 -19.30
CA GLU A 135 -14.32 15.38 -19.91
C GLU A 135 -13.19 14.89 -20.82
N LEU A 136 -12.50 15.81 -21.50
CA LEU A 136 -11.39 15.48 -22.40
C LEU A 136 -10.08 15.22 -21.65
N THR A 137 -9.82 15.97 -20.59
CA THR A 137 -8.50 15.97 -19.90
C THR A 137 -8.52 15.22 -18.58
N GLY A 138 -9.69 14.99 -18.01
CA GLY A 138 -9.88 14.40 -16.69
C GLY A 138 -10.24 12.92 -16.72
N LEU A 139 -9.78 12.21 -15.71
CA LEU A 139 -10.24 10.87 -15.40
C LEU A 139 -11.58 10.95 -14.67
N ARG A 140 -12.67 10.51 -15.31
CA ARG A 140 -14.01 10.52 -14.71
C ARG A 140 -14.08 9.60 -13.49
N LEU A 141 -14.72 10.09 -12.44
CA LEU A 141 -14.92 9.38 -11.19
C LEU A 141 -16.41 9.08 -10.95
N ALA A 142 -16.70 7.88 -10.48
CA ALA A 142 -18.02 7.50 -9.99
C ALA A 142 -17.88 6.73 -8.68
N ALA A 143 -18.94 6.69 -7.89
CA ALA A 143 -18.99 5.85 -6.70
C ALA A 143 -20.44 5.47 -6.38
N PRO A 144 -20.70 4.24 -5.90
CA PRO A 144 -22.03 3.84 -5.46
C PRO A 144 -22.58 4.80 -4.42
N ASN A 145 -23.81 5.28 -4.61
CA ASN A 145 -24.47 6.24 -3.71
C ASN A 145 -23.76 7.61 -3.53
N GLY A 146 -22.74 7.92 -4.33
CA GLY A 146 -22.05 9.20 -4.28
C GLY A 146 -21.13 9.41 -3.07
N LYS A 147 -20.90 8.39 -2.24
CA LYS A 147 -19.78 8.31 -1.31
C LYS A 147 -18.74 7.38 -1.95
N PRO A 148 -17.43 7.62 -1.83
CA PRO A 148 -16.75 8.54 -0.91
C PRO A 148 -16.05 9.65 -1.69
N PHE A 149 -16.71 10.79 -1.86
CA PHE A 149 -16.05 11.98 -2.40
C PHE A 149 -15.80 12.99 -1.29
N PRO A 150 -14.71 13.76 -1.36
CA PRO A 150 -14.52 14.90 -0.49
C PRO A 150 -15.75 15.81 -0.46
N PRO A 151 -16.08 16.42 0.70
CA PRO A 151 -17.08 17.47 0.74
C PRO A 151 -16.62 18.63 -0.15
N ARG A 152 -17.57 19.36 -0.72
CA ARG A 152 -17.25 20.46 -1.64
C ARG A 152 -16.48 21.57 -0.94
N SER A 153 -15.66 22.30 -1.69
CA SER A 153 -15.39 23.69 -1.36
C SER A 153 -16.70 24.48 -1.38
N GLU A 154 -16.86 25.42 -0.47
CA GLU A 154 -18.06 26.24 -0.23
C GLU A 154 -18.65 26.92 -1.49
N PRO A 155 -19.91 27.42 -1.45
CA PRO A 155 -20.75 27.70 -2.63
C PRO A 155 -20.27 28.80 -3.60
N THR A 156 -19.17 29.50 -3.28
CA THR A 156 -18.67 30.67 -4.02
C THR A 156 -17.25 30.50 -4.56
N GLY A 157 -16.61 29.34 -4.33
CA GLY A 157 -15.29 29.05 -4.88
C GLY A 157 -15.34 28.55 -6.32
N LEU A 158 -14.23 28.75 -7.06
CA LEU A 158 -13.94 28.00 -8.30
C LEU A 158 -14.27 26.51 -8.04
N ASN A 159 -14.82 25.80 -9.03
CA ASN A 159 -15.29 24.38 -8.99
C ASN A 159 -14.22 23.32 -8.60
N LEU A 160 -13.20 23.73 -7.87
CA LEU A 160 -11.90 23.12 -7.74
C LEU A 160 -11.56 23.12 -6.25
N GLN A 161 -11.72 21.96 -5.61
CA GLN A 161 -10.80 21.67 -4.51
C GLN A 161 -9.45 21.42 -5.16
N LEU A 162 -8.61 22.47 -5.20
CA LEU A 162 -7.22 22.38 -5.63
C LEU A 162 -6.39 21.63 -4.58
N GLN A 163 -6.83 20.41 -4.27
CA GLN A 163 -6.12 19.48 -3.41
C GLN A 163 -5.73 18.31 -4.29
N GLN A 164 -4.45 17.96 -4.19
CA GLN A 164 -3.96 16.75 -4.77
C GLN A 164 -4.36 15.59 -3.84
N LEU A 165 -5.17 14.69 -4.35
CA LEU A 165 -5.74 13.58 -3.59
C LEU A 165 -5.30 12.25 -4.20
N VAL A 166 -5.24 11.22 -3.36
CA VAL A 166 -5.08 9.83 -3.81
C VAL A 166 -6.43 9.14 -3.68
N PHE A 167 -7.00 8.75 -4.81
CA PHE A 167 -8.21 7.95 -4.86
C PHE A 167 -7.86 6.47 -5.00
N VAL A 168 -8.60 5.63 -4.28
CA VAL A 168 -8.48 4.17 -4.35
C VAL A 168 -9.75 3.63 -5.00
N GLY A 169 -9.61 2.75 -5.97
CA GLY A 169 -10.73 2.26 -6.77
C GLY A 169 -10.29 1.37 -7.92
N HIS A 170 -11.19 1.10 -8.86
CA HIS A 170 -10.95 0.22 -9.99
C HIS A 170 -11.61 0.74 -11.27
N PHE A 171 -11.22 0.14 -12.40
CA PHE A 171 -11.92 0.29 -13.68
C PHE A 171 -12.75 -0.97 -13.95
N ASP A 172 -13.46 -1.00 -15.08
CA ASP A 172 -14.18 -2.18 -15.56
C ASP A 172 -15.12 -2.82 -14.52
N ASP A 173 -15.88 -1.98 -13.83
CA ASP A 173 -16.85 -2.42 -12.83
C ASP A 173 -17.90 -3.33 -13.47
N ALA A 174 -18.32 -4.39 -12.77
CA ALA A 174 -19.28 -5.35 -13.30
C ALA A 174 -20.62 -4.71 -13.69
N ALA A 175 -21.01 -3.60 -13.04
CA ALA A 175 -22.20 -2.83 -13.38
C ALA A 175 -22.11 -2.15 -14.74
N ALA A 176 -20.90 -1.92 -15.30
CA ALA A 176 -20.72 -1.30 -16.61
C ALA A 176 -21.41 -2.08 -17.74
N SER A 177 -21.55 -3.41 -17.59
CA SER A 177 -22.30 -4.27 -18.52
C SER A 177 -23.80 -3.95 -18.60
N ARG A 178 -24.34 -3.23 -17.61
CA ARG A 178 -25.75 -2.82 -17.53
C ARG A 178 -25.97 -1.35 -17.92
N CYS A 179 -24.89 -0.62 -18.23
CA CYS A 179 -25.05 0.72 -18.80
C CYS A 179 -25.78 0.64 -20.15
N VAL A 180 -26.44 1.73 -20.54
CA VAL A 180 -27.02 1.83 -21.88
C VAL A 180 -25.94 1.58 -22.94
N PRO A 181 -26.26 0.91 -24.08
CA PRO A 181 -25.26 0.42 -25.03
C PRO A 181 -24.23 1.47 -25.48
N GLU A 182 -24.68 2.72 -25.65
CA GLU A 182 -23.85 3.83 -26.11
C GLU A 182 -22.81 4.29 -25.07
N ARG A 183 -22.98 3.89 -23.79
CA ARG A 183 -22.15 4.33 -22.67
C ARG A 183 -21.33 3.22 -22.04
N VAL A 184 -21.47 1.97 -22.46
CA VAL A 184 -20.76 0.83 -21.87
C VAL A 184 -19.25 1.11 -21.82
N THR A 185 -18.65 1.57 -22.91
CA THR A 185 -17.23 1.92 -22.96
C THR A 185 -16.86 3.03 -21.97
N GLN A 186 -17.70 4.06 -21.83
CA GLN A 186 -17.47 5.13 -20.87
C GLN A 186 -17.58 4.63 -19.43
N CYS A 187 -18.57 3.79 -19.14
CA CYS A 187 -18.75 3.16 -17.82
C CYS A 187 -17.56 2.29 -17.45
N ARG A 188 -17.07 1.45 -18.38
CA ARG A 188 -15.87 0.62 -18.16
C ARG A 188 -14.63 1.47 -17.85
N ASN A 189 -14.47 2.60 -18.54
CA ASN A 189 -13.32 3.50 -18.35
C ASN A 189 -13.51 4.56 -17.24
N THR A 190 -14.64 4.54 -16.53
CA THR A 190 -14.88 5.41 -15.37
C THR A 190 -14.21 4.78 -14.16
N PHE A 191 -13.45 5.58 -13.39
CA PHE A 191 -12.80 5.10 -12.18
C PHE A 191 -13.83 5.03 -11.04
N VAL A 192 -14.13 3.81 -10.59
CA VAL A 192 -15.08 3.56 -9.51
C VAL A 192 -14.35 3.66 -8.18
N VAL A 193 -14.62 4.74 -7.45
CA VAL A 193 -13.94 5.10 -6.22
C VAL A 193 -14.49 4.29 -5.05
N THR A 194 -13.58 3.66 -4.32
CA THR A 194 -13.84 2.93 -3.06
C THR A 194 -13.47 3.76 -1.83
N THR A 195 -12.39 4.56 -1.89
CA THR A 195 -12.00 5.50 -0.83
C THR A 195 -11.08 6.59 -1.39
N TYR A 196 -10.80 7.62 -0.60
CA TYR A 196 -9.79 8.61 -0.92
C TYR A 196 -9.01 9.00 0.34
N THR A 197 -7.77 9.42 0.14
CA THR A 197 -6.93 10.01 1.18
C THR A 197 -6.37 11.33 0.67
N GLY A 198 -6.43 12.36 1.50
CA GLY A 198 -5.63 13.56 1.26
C GLY A 198 -4.15 13.21 1.31
N LEU A 199 -3.34 13.81 0.43
CA LEU A 199 -1.94 13.95 0.73
C LEU A 199 -1.84 14.85 1.97
N VAL A 200 -1.41 14.26 3.07
CA VAL A 200 -1.35 14.89 4.39
C VAL A 200 -0.55 16.21 4.31
N ARG A 201 -1.08 17.21 5.03
CA ARG A 201 -0.52 18.56 5.29
C ARG A 201 0.98 18.59 5.56
#